data_AF-A0A920PBH3-F1
#
_entry.id   AF-A0A920PBH3-F1
#
_cell.length_a   1.000
_cell.length_b   1.000
_cell.length_c   1.000
_cell.angle_alpha   90.00
_cell.angle_beta   90.00
_cell.angle_gamma   90.00
#
_symmetry.space_group_name_H-M   'P 1'
#
loop_
_entity.id
_entity.type
_entity.pdbx_description
1 polymer ?
#
loop_
_entity_poly.entity_id
_entity_poly.type
_entity_poly.pdbx_seq_one_letter_code
_entity_poly.pdbx_strand_id
1 'polypeptide(L)'
;MTQGNRFGVIALQENSIRRHLIYLKQMGVIGRFAKERAANLSVEECATGIKTFEKLFSVAQQLRDEDHADTIILGCAGMASHRSRLESKIGIPVIDPVKAAVSMAMHTVISKN
;
A
#
# COMPACT_ATOMS: atom_id res chain seq x y z
N MET A 1 7.57 -7.65 -14.91
CA MET A 1 8.53 -7.84 -13.80
C MET A 1 7.76 -7.79 -12.48
N THR A 2 7.99 -8.74 -11.58
CA THR A 2 7.41 -8.77 -10.22
C THR A 2 8.26 -7.93 -9.27
N GLN A 3 7.65 -7.03 -8.49
CA GLN A 3 8.37 -6.14 -7.56
C GLN A 3 8.68 -6.77 -6.19
N GLY A 4 8.06 -7.90 -5.84
CA GLY A 4 8.31 -8.65 -4.61
C GLY A 4 7.49 -9.94 -4.61
N ASN A 5 7.58 -10.76 -3.56
CA ASN A 5 6.84 -12.01 -3.40
C ASN A 5 5.64 -11.87 -2.44
N ARG A 6 5.82 -11.26 -1.26
CA ARG A 6 4.77 -11.09 -0.24
C ARG A 6 4.48 -9.61 0.05
N PHE A 7 3.22 -9.22 -0.08
CA PHE A 7 2.83 -7.82 0.07
C PHE A 7 2.14 -7.52 1.40
N GLY A 8 2.49 -6.39 2.00
CA GLY A 8 1.77 -5.77 3.11
C GLY A 8 0.92 -4.59 2.65
N VAL A 9 -0.16 -4.28 3.36
CA VAL A 9 -1.01 -3.10 3.07
C VAL A 9 -1.04 -2.17 4.28
N ILE A 10 -0.82 -0.87 4.04
CA ILE A 10 -1.03 0.16 5.07
C ILE A 10 -2.45 0.70 4.94
N ALA A 11 -3.34 0.28 5.83
CA ALA A 11 -4.72 0.76 5.88
C ALA A 11 -4.78 2.16 6.50
N LEU A 12 -5.77 2.96 6.11
CA LEU A 12 -6.03 4.24 6.76
C LEU A 12 -6.50 4.05 8.22
N GLN A 13 -7.43 3.12 8.41
CA GLN A 13 -8.08 2.80 9.69
C GLN A 13 -8.39 1.30 9.77
N GLU A 14 -8.54 0.80 10.99
CA GLU A 14 -8.82 -0.62 11.28
C GLU A 14 -10.10 -1.14 10.58
N ASN A 15 -11.12 -0.30 10.48
CA ASN A 15 -12.39 -0.62 9.81
C ASN A 15 -12.24 -0.95 8.31
N SER A 16 -11.16 -0.50 7.68
CA SER A 16 -10.93 -0.68 6.24
C SER A 16 -10.37 -2.08 5.95
N ILE A 17 -9.64 -2.64 6.90
CA ILE A 17 -8.97 -3.94 6.78
C ILE A 17 -9.98 -5.05 6.47
N ARG A 18 -11.11 -5.09 7.20
CA ARG A 18 -12.14 -6.11 6.97
C ARG A 18 -12.68 -6.07 5.54
N ARG A 19 -12.87 -4.88 4.99
CA ARG A 19 -13.37 -4.69 3.62
C ARG A 19 -12.30 -5.11 2.60
N HIS A 20 -11.05 -4.70 2.79
CA HIS A 20 -9.96 -5.06 1.90
C HIS A 20 -9.71 -6.57 1.86
N LEU A 21 -9.76 -7.26 2.99
CA LEU A 21 -9.61 -8.72 3.04
C LEU A 21 -10.64 -9.48 2.17
N ILE A 22 -11.86 -8.96 2.04
CA ILE A 22 -12.87 -9.57 1.15
C ILE A 22 -12.42 -9.43 -0.31
N TYR A 23 -11.99 -8.25 -0.73
CA TYR A 23 -11.50 -8.02 -2.09
C TYR A 23 -10.23 -8.81 -2.40
N LEU A 24 -9.27 -8.87 -1.48
CA LEU A 24 -8.05 -9.65 -1.65
C LEU A 24 -8.35 -11.15 -1.81
N LYS A 25 -9.35 -11.67 -1.09
CA LYS A 25 -9.86 -13.05 -1.28
C LYS A 25 -10.46 -13.24 -2.67
N GLN A 26 -11.34 -12.34 -3.09
CA GLN A 26 -11.98 -12.40 -4.41
C GLN A 26 -10.98 -12.31 -5.57
N MET A 27 -9.90 -11.55 -5.39
CA MET A 27 -8.80 -11.44 -6.36
C MET A 27 -7.88 -12.66 -6.39
N GLY A 28 -8.01 -13.62 -5.45
CA GLY A 28 -7.16 -14.81 -5.39
C GLY A 28 -5.71 -14.53 -4.98
N VAL A 29 -5.41 -13.37 -4.39
CA VAL A 29 -4.04 -12.94 -4.05
C VAL A 29 -3.61 -13.26 -2.63
N ILE A 30 -4.48 -13.91 -1.84
CA ILE A 30 -4.26 -14.19 -0.41
C ILE A 30 -2.99 -15.02 -0.17
N GLY A 31 -2.62 -15.92 -1.09
CA GLY A 31 -1.38 -16.70 -0.96
C GLY A 31 -0.11 -15.85 -0.88
N ARG A 32 -0.17 -14.58 -1.29
CA ARG A 32 0.94 -13.62 -1.26
C ARG A 32 0.71 -12.48 -0.26
N PHE A 33 -0.41 -12.49 0.46
CA PHE A 33 -0.74 -11.47 1.44
C PHE A 33 0.06 -11.71 2.73
N ALA A 34 0.86 -10.73 3.14
CA ALA A 34 1.60 -10.78 4.39
C ALA A 34 0.72 -10.39 5.58
N LYS A 35 0.30 -9.12 5.59
CA LYS A 35 -0.57 -8.53 6.61
C LYS A 35 -1.09 -7.19 6.09
N GLU A 36 -2.16 -6.71 6.70
CA GLU A 36 -2.61 -5.34 6.59
C GLU A 36 -2.64 -4.73 7.99
N ARG A 37 -2.13 -3.49 8.13
CA ARG A 37 -2.06 -2.77 9.41
C ARG A 37 -2.54 -1.34 9.23
N ALA A 38 -3.29 -0.84 10.21
CA ALA A 38 -3.81 0.53 10.18
C ALA A 38 -2.76 1.56 10.64
N ALA A 39 -2.65 2.64 9.88
CA ALA A 39 -1.89 3.84 10.29
C ALA A 39 -2.65 4.71 11.29
N ASN A 40 -3.96 4.45 11.49
CA ASN A 40 -4.85 5.19 12.38
C ASN A 40 -4.77 6.71 12.12
N LEU A 41 -5.12 7.06 10.88
CA LEU A 41 -5.17 8.41 10.35
C LEU A 41 -6.57 8.71 9.84
N SER A 42 -6.98 9.98 9.90
CA SER A 42 -8.09 10.49 9.11
C SER A 42 -7.65 10.70 7.65
N VAL A 43 -8.63 10.87 6.74
CA VAL A 43 -8.34 11.18 5.32
C VAL A 43 -7.56 12.49 5.19
N GLU A 44 -7.90 13.49 6.00
CA GLU A 44 -7.23 14.79 6.01
C GLU A 44 -5.79 14.67 6.53
N GLU A 45 -5.60 14.02 7.68
CA GLU A 45 -4.28 13.82 8.26
C GLU A 45 -3.36 13.09 7.29
N CYS A 46 -3.88 12.10 6.58
CA CYS A 46 -3.15 11.34 5.57
C CYS A 46 -2.52 12.23 4.48
N ALA A 47 -3.21 13.30 4.07
CA ALA A 47 -2.77 14.20 3.02
C ALA A 47 -1.84 15.31 3.52
N THR A 48 -2.12 15.91 4.67
CA THR A 48 -1.48 17.17 5.12
C THR A 48 -0.87 17.11 6.53
N GLY A 49 -1.02 15.99 7.23
CA GLY A 49 -0.58 15.83 8.62
C GLY A 49 0.94 15.81 8.77
N ILE A 50 1.46 16.63 9.69
CA ILE A 50 2.91 16.76 9.97
C ILE A 50 3.52 15.43 10.45
N LYS A 51 2.76 14.62 11.20
CA LYS A 51 3.21 13.33 11.76
C LYS A 51 2.87 12.12 10.88
N THR A 52 2.27 12.35 9.72
CA THR A 52 1.77 11.27 8.86
C THR A 52 2.89 10.37 8.36
N PHE A 53 4.00 10.96 7.92
CA PHE A 53 5.14 10.19 7.44
C PHE A 53 5.68 9.23 8.51
N GLU A 54 5.85 9.68 9.76
CA GLU A 54 6.37 8.86 10.85
C GLU A 54 5.43 7.68 11.18
N LYS A 55 4.11 7.92 11.17
CA LYS A 55 3.11 6.86 11.34
C LYS A 55 3.19 5.84 10.20
N LEU A 56 3.23 6.30 8.95
CA LEU A 56 3.35 5.42 7.78
C LEU A 56 4.65 4.61 7.81
N PHE A 57 5.76 5.25 8.19
CA PHE A 57 7.06 4.58 8.29
C PHE A 57 7.07 3.52 9.39
N SER A 58 6.56 3.84 10.58
CA SER A 58 6.43 2.88 11.68
C SER A 58 5.62 1.63 11.27
N VAL A 59 4.47 1.83 10.61
CA VAL A 59 3.66 0.70 10.12
C VAL A 59 4.37 -0.08 9.02
N ALA A 60 5.06 0.59 8.10
CA ALA A 60 5.85 -0.07 7.06
C ALA A 60 6.97 -0.94 7.65
N GLN A 61 7.63 -0.48 8.72
CA GLN A 61 8.63 -1.25 9.45
C GLN A 61 8.02 -2.51 10.07
N GLN A 62 6.86 -2.41 10.73
CA GLN A 62 6.18 -3.59 11.28
C GLN A 62 5.81 -4.60 10.18
N LEU A 63 5.26 -4.11 9.06
CA LEU A 63 4.92 -4.97 7.91
C LEU A 63 6.16 -5.69 7.35
N ARG A 64 7.30 -5.01 7.25
CA ARG A 64 8.55 -5.59 6.76
C ARG A 64 9.18 -6.56 7.77
N ASP A 65 9.36 -6.11 9.01
CA ASP A 65 10.20 -6.77 10.00
C ASP A 65 9.44 -7.87 10.75
N GLU A 66 8.17 -7.65 11.07
CA GLU A 66 7.34 -8.61 11.83
C GLU A 66 6.49 -9.50 10.92
N ASP A 67 5.87 -8.92 9.89
CA ASP A 67 4.95 -9.68 9.01
C ASP A 67 5.64 -10.26 7.77
N HIS A 68 6.91 -9.94 7.58
CA HIS A 68 7.76 -10.36 6.45
C HIS A 68 7.19 -9.98 5.08
N ALA A 69 6.65 -8.77 4.95
CA ALA A 69 6.33 -8.15 3.67
C ALA A 69 7.62 -7.67 2.97
N ASP A 70 7.78 -8.05 1.71
CA ASP A 70 8.87 -7.57 0.85
C ASP A 70 8.41 -6.49 -0.15
N THR A 71 7.12 -6.13 -0.10
CA THR A 71 6.52 -5.02 -0.86
C THR A 71 5.39 -4.41 -0.04
N ILE A 72 5.25 -3.09 -0.06
CA ILE A 72 4.18 -2.37 0.65
C ILE A 72 3.20 -1.76 -0.36
N ILE A 73 1.91 -1.85 -0.09
CA ILE A 73 0.85 -1.18 -0.84
C ILE A 73 0.20 -0.13 0.05
N LEU A 74 0.09 1.11 -0.45
CA LEU A 74 -0.62 2.19 0.25
C LEU A 74 -2.13 1.98 0.13
N GLY A 75 -2.86 1.96 1.25
CA GLY A 75 -4.29 1.67 1.28
C GLY A 75 -5.20 2.89 1.08
N CYS A 76 -4.64 4.09 0.91
CA CYS A 76 -5.41 5.32 0.68
C CYS A 76 -4.71 6.23 -0.33
N ALA A 77 -5.47 6.82 -1.26
CA ALA A 77 -4.96 7.76 -2.25
C ALA A 77 -4.28 9.00 -1.63
N GLY A 78 -4.72 9.42 -0.44
CA GLY A 78 -4.10 10.51 0.33
C GLY A 78 -2.63 10.25 0.70
N MET A 79 -2.19 8.99 0.68
CA MET A 79 -0.81 8.60 1.03
C MET A 79 0.18 8.78 -0.14
N ALA A 80 -0.31 9.06 -1.36
CA ALA A 80 0.48 9.00 -2.59
C ALA A 80 1.72 9.93 -2.57
N SER A 81 1.63 11.09 -1.93
CA SER A 81 2.74 12.05 -1.80
C SER A 81 3.91 11.49 -0.98
N HIS A 82 3.65 10.54 -0.07
CA HIS A 82 4.66 9.94 0.80
C HIS A 82 5.39 8.75 0.16
N ARG A 83 4.88 8.22 -0.96
CA ARG A 83 5.34 6.96 -1.57
C ARG A 83 6.85 6.91 -1.79
N SER A 84 7.43 7.89 -2.49
CA SER A 84 8.85 7.85 -2.86
C SER A 84 9.77 7.99 -1.66
N ARG A 85 9.40 8.87 -0.71
CA ARG A 85 10.15 9.05 0.53
C ARG A 85 10.07 7.79 1.41
N LEU A 86 8.90 7.16 1.47
CA LEU A 86 8.68 5.95 2.24
C LEU A 86 9.49 4.79 1.68
N GLU A 87 9.46 4.57 0.35
CA GLU A 87 10.25 3.56 -0.35
C GLU A 87 11.75 3.71 -0.08
N SER A 88 12.28 4.93 -0.24
CA SER A 88 13.69 5.21 0.03
C SER A 88 14.08 4.92 1.48
N LYS A 89 13.20 5.20 2.44
CA LYS A 89 13.49 5.04 3.87
C LYS A 89 13.33 3.59 4.35
N ILE A 90 12.33 2.87 3.84
CA ILE A 90 12.05 1.47 4.24
C ILE A 90 12.92 0.45 3.50
N GLY A 91 13.44 0.80 2.32
CA GLY A 91 14.36 -0.05 1.56
C GLY A 91 13.70 -1.22 0.82
N ILE A 92 12.37 -1.24 0.74
CA ILE A 92 11.58 -2.20 -0.05
C ILE A 92 10.57 -1.44 -0.93
N PRO A 93 10.12 -2.02 -2.05
CA PRO A 93 9.17 -1.36 -2.94
C PRO A 93 7.89 -0.92 -2.25
N VAL A 94 7.43 0.29 -2.58
CA VAL A 94 6.16 0.87 -2.13
C VAL A 94 5.31 1.21 -3.35
N ILE A 95 4.11 0.64 -3.39
CA ILE A 95 3.16 0.77 -4.48
C ILE A 95 2.08 1.78 -4.11
N ASP A 96 1.95 2.81 -4.94
CA ASP A 96 0.75 3.64 -5.00
C ASP A 96 -0.26 2.92 -5.93
N PRO A 97 -1.36 2.37 -5.39
CA PRO A 97 -2.31 1.60 -6.20
C PRO A 97 -3.04 2.48 -7.23
N VAL A 98 -3.17 3.80 -7.01
CA VAL A 98 -3.81 4.70 -7.96
C VAL A 98 -2.96 4.81 -9.22
N LYS A 99 -1.66 5.08 -9.07
CA LYS A 99 -0.73 5.12 -10.21
C LYS A 99 -0.63 3.78 -10.92
N ALA A 100 -0.59 2.68 -10.18
CA ALA A 100 -0.58 1.33 -10.76
C ALA A 100 -1.84 1.08 -11.61
N ALA A 101 -3.02 1.40 -11.07
CA ALA A 101 -4.29 1.24 -11.79
C ALA A 101 -4.36 2.12 -13.05
N VAL A 102 -3.96 3.39 -12.96
CA VAL A 102 -3.92 4.31 -14.11
C VAL A 102 -2.97 3.78 -15.19
N SER A 103 -1.79 3.30 -14.81
CA SER A 103 -0.83 2.70 -15.76
C SER A 103 -1.43 1.50 -16.49
N MET A 104 -2.15 0.62 -15.78
CA MET A 104 -2.83 -0.53 -16.41
C MET A 104 -3.96 -0.10 -17.35
N ALA A 105 -4.75 0.89 -16.94
CA ALA A 105 -5.83 1.43 -17.76
C ALA A 105 -5.29 2.06 -19.06
N MET A 106 -4.25 2.89 -18.96
CA MET A 106 -3.59 3.50 -20.12
C MET A 106 -3.02 2.43 -21.05
N HIS A 107 -2.33 1.43 -20.51
CA HIS A 107 -1.80 0.32 -21.30
C HIS A 107 -2.91 -0.41 -22.07
N THR A 108 -4.03 -0.69 -21.40
CA THR A 108 -5.19 -1.36 -22.01
C THR A 108 -5.79 -0.56 -23.18
N VAL A 109 -5.79 0.78 -23.10
CA VAL A 109 -6.31 1.65 -24.16
C VAL A 109 -5.32 1.77 -25.32
N ILE A 110 -4.02 1.91 -25.03
CA ILE A 110 -2.99 2.18 -26.04
C ILE A 110 -2.57 0.90 -26.79
N SER A 111 -2.52 -0.26 -26.11
CA SER A 111 -2.05 -1.53 -26.69
C SER A 111 -3.13 -2.34 -27.40
N LYS A 112 -4.32 -1.77 -27.63
CA LYS A 112 -5.40 -2.39 -28.40
C LYS A 112 -5.37 -2.11 -29.91
N ASN A 113 -4.23 -1.62 -30.42
CA ASN A 113 -3.88 -1.57 -31.86
C ASN A 113 -2.71 -2.51 -32.13
#